data_AF-A0A943FP53-F1
#
_entry.id   AF-A0A943FP53-F1
#
_cell.length_a   1.000
_cell.length_b   1.000
_cell.length_c   1.000
_cell.angle_alpha   90.00
_cell.angle_beta   90.00
_cell.angle_gamma   90.00
#
_symmetry.space_group_name_H-M   'P 1'
#
loop_
_entity.id
_entity.type
_entity.pdbx_description
1 polymer ?
#
loop_
_entity_poly.entity_id
_entity_poly.type
_entity_poly.pdbx_seq_one_letter_code
_entity_poly.pdbx_strand_id
1 'polypeptide(L)'
;MEMRRYVRHSPAWWIVGGILALLTAGCIVLGLLAQRDSAAAEAVPIGDEIYLGDYNYIDVQYMTTWAYRVTLGDGRKLVFYLAEDTEGYGYLVQLNDAEYARFADIVDYTYTDDSGDGAVPDDTAAPSELAVYIPLTETTAPAPVRLVGVICETPEAYIDDIAAAVGMTAEDFVYTYGDYYIDSELTPDTGSSFWSLIASFLGLAAFVLLVSAASYTAQLNSTLKQLKKGKLLERAESEFHYLEGDRRSDALVSTAFLYGRRQNIVLPLADVLWVYRHDLKLLWAKSTVVELLTYDGRSITLQLKRGGSRRTADAIVQAVSARNPEALVGLNRENQRLYSQQVPHAKRKRVWATAAGIGGGVLGYAIARVLIRLLLS
;
A
#
# COMPACT_ATOMS: atom_id res chain seq x y z
N MET A 1 18.97 39.49 -1.02
CA MET A 1 18.56 38.27 -1.81
C MET A 1 19.39 37.01 -1.52
N GLU A 2 20.71 37.10 -1.29
CA GLU A 2 21.59 35.93 -1.08
C GLU A 2 21.26 35.15 0.21
N MET A 3 20.96 35.86 1.31
CA MET A 3 20.52 35.25 2.58
C MET A 3 19.33 34.32 2.39
N ARG A 4 18.31 34.75 1.63
CA ARG A 4 17.14 33.92 1.34
C ARG A 4 17.50 32.68 0.53
N ARG A 5 18.42 32.77 -0.43
CA ARG A 5 18.87 31.59 -1.20
C ARG A 5 19.64 30.59 -0.33
N TYR A 6 20.42 31.08 0.64
CA TYR A 6 21.15 30.22 1.57
C TYR A 6 20.23 29.53 2.58
N VAL A 7 19.27 30.27 3.15
CA VAL A 7 18.36 29.76 4.19
C VAL A 7 17.21 28.93 3.60
N ARG A 8 16.86 29.13 2.32
CA ARG A 8 15.75 28.40 1.69
C ARG A 8 16.14 26.95 1.43
N HIS A 9 15.26 26.05 1.86
CA HIS A 9 15.32 24.63 1.55
C HIS A 9 15.42 24.37 0.04
N SER A 10 16.16 23.33 -0.34
CA SER A 10 16.40 23.00 -1.75
C SER A 10 15.09 22.83 -2.54
N PRO A 11 14.96 23.43 -3.74
CA PRO A 11 13.80 23.23 -4.60
C PRO A 11 13.66 21.77 -5.07
N ALA A 12 14.70 20.95 -4.91
CA ALA A 12 14.68 19.53 -5.25
C ALA A 12 13.52 18.76 -4.59
N TRP A 13 13.07 19.17 -3.40
CA TRP A 13 11.95 18.49 -2.72
C TRP A 13 10.61 18.73 -3.40
N TRP A 14 10.39 19.91 -3.98
CA TRP A 14 9.22 20.20 -4.79
C TRP A 14 9.25 19.41 -6.10
N ILE A 15 10.44 19.30 -6.71
CA ILE A 15 10.64 18.55 -7.95
C ILE A 15 10.38 17.05 -7.70
N VAL A 16 11.02 16.47 -6.68
CA VAL A 16 10.87 15.04 -6.34
C VAL A 16 9.43 14.74 -5.90
N GLY A 17 8.82 15.58 -5.07
CA GLY A 17 7.41 15.43 -4.68
C GLY A 17 6.46 15.49 -5.88
N GLY A 18 6.71 16.40 -6.84
CA GLY A 18 5.94 16.51 -8.07
C GLY A 18 6.09 15.29 -8.98
N ILE A 19 7.31 14.76 -9.13
CA ILE A 19 7.56 13.53 -9.90
C ILE A 19 6.81 12.34 -9.28
N LEU A 20 6.87 12.17 -7.95
CA LEU A 20 6.17 11.09 -7.27
C LEU A 20 4.64 11.20 -7.42
N ALA A 21 4.10 12.41 -7.38
CA ALA A 21 2.67 12.63 -7.64
C ALA A 21 2.27 12.25 -9.07
N LEU A 22 3.11 12.56 -10.07
CA LEU A 22 2.88 12.15 -11.46
C LEU A 22 2.94 10.63 -11.62
N LEU A 23 3.92 9.97 -10.99
CA LEU A 23 4.02 8.51 -11.01
C LEU A 23 2.81 7.85 -10.34
N THR A 24 2.30 8.44 -9.25
CA THR A 24 1.07 8.00 -8.58
C THR A 24 -0.12 8.04 -9.54
N ALA A 25 -0.31 9.16 -10.25
CA ALA A 25 -1.37 9.29 -11.24
C ALA A 25 -1.23 8.27 -12.38
N GLY A 26 0.00 8.03 -12.86
CA GLY A 26 0.28 7.01 -13.86
C GLY A 26 -0.09 5.60 -13.40
N CYS A 27 0.24 5.24 -12.15
CA CYS A 27 -0.13 3.94 -11.58
C CYS A 27 -1.65 3.78 -11.44
N ILE A 28 -2.37 4.85 -11.08
CA ILE A 28 -3.84 4.82 -11.03
C ILE A 28 -4.43 4.56 -12.42
N VAL A 29 -3.93 5.25 -13.45
CA VAL A 29 -4.39 5.05 -14.83
C VAL A 29 -4.09 3.63 -15.32
N LEU A 30 -2.90 3.10 -15.05
CA LEU A 30 -2.55 1.72 -15.40
C LEU A 30 -3.44 0.71 -14.67
N GLY A 31 -3.74 0.93 -13.39
CA GLY A 31 -4.69 0.11 -12.65
C GLY A 31 -6.10 0.13 -13.25
N LEU A 32 -6.57 1.30 -13.68
CA LEU A 32 -7.88 1.45 -14.35
C LEU A 32 -7.90 0.79 -15.74
N LEU A 33 -6.81 0.85 -16.50
CA LEU A 33 -6.68 0.16 -17.78
C LEU A 33 -6.66 -1.35 -17.60
N ALA A 34 -5.86 -1.86 -16.66
CA ALA A 34 -5.85 -3.29 -16.32
C ALA A 34 -7.24 -3.77 -15.90
N GLN A 35 -7.96 -3.01 -15.08
CA GLN A 35 -9.34 -3.33 -14.70
C GLN A 35 -10.28 -3.37 -15.90
N ARG A 36 -10.14 -2.45 -16.85
CA ARG A 36 -10.95 -2.44 -18.06
C ARG A 36 -10.64 -3.63 -18.97
N ASP A 37 -9.38 -3.97 -19.14
CA ASP A 37 -8.94 -5.06 -20.01
C ASP A 37 -9.37 -6.42 -19.42
N SER A 38 -9.27 -6.62 -18.10
CA SER A 38 -9.80 -7.80 -17.41
C SER A 38 -11.33 -7.91 -17.51
N ALA A 39 -12.05 -6.80 -17.38
CA ALA A 39 -13.52 -6.79 -17.57
C ALA A 39 -13.95 -7.09 -19.02
N ALA A 40 -13.03 -6.91 -19.98
CA ALA A 40 -13.23 -7.22 -21.39
C ALA A 40 -12.61 -8.57 -21.79
N ALA A 41 -12.02 -9.32 -20.86
CA ALA A 41 -11.42 -10.61 -21.15
C ALA A 41 -12.52 -11.59 -21.62
N GLU A 42 -12.36 -12.11 -22.82
CA GLU A 42 -13.21 -13.18 -23.34
C GLU A 42 -12.78 -14.50 -22.69
N ALA A 43 -13.75 -15.28 -22.20
CA ALA A 43 -13.49 -16.59 -21.64
C ALA A 43 -12.91 -17.53 -22.71
N VAL A 44 -11.89 -18.30 -22.35
CA VAL A 44 -11.21 -19.28 -23.22
C VAL A 44 -11.73 -20.69 -22.88
N PRO A 45 -11.87 -21.63 -23.84
CA PRO A 45 -12.24 -23.00 -23.46
C PRO A 45 -11.23 -23.58 -22.47
N ILE A 46 -11.69 -24.39 -21.50
CA ILE A 46 -10.76 -25.17 -20.66
C ILE A 46 -9.96 -26.12 -21.57
N GLY A 47 -8.65 -26.18 -21.35
CA GLY A 47 -7.75 -27.10 -22.07
C GLY A 47 -6.98 -28.00 -21.10
N ASP A 48 -6.00 -28.74 -21.63
CA ASP A 48 -5.22 -29.73 -20.87
C ASP A 48 -4.41 -29.13 -19.70
N GLU A 49 -4.05 -27.85 -19.78
CA GLU A 49 -3.35 -27.12 -18.72
C GLU A 49 -4.28 -26.14 -18.04
N ILE A 50 -4.46 -26.33 -16.73
CA ILE A 50 -5.38 -25.55 -15.90
C ILE A 50 -4.59 -24.64 -14.97
N TYR A 51 -4.85 -23.33 -15.06
CA TYR A 51 -4.20 -22.32 -14.24
C TYR A 51 -5.23 -21.63 -13.35
N LEU A 52 -4.91 -21.52 -12.05
CA LEU A 52 -5.75 -20.80 -11.09
C LEU A 52 -5.85 -19.32 -11.47
N GLY A 53 -7.07 -18.78 -11.45
CA GLY A 53 -7.37 -17.39 -11.80
C GLY A 53 -7.65 -17.15 -13.29
N ASP A 54 -7.48 -18.16 -14.14
CA ASP A 54 -7.87 -18.05 -15.55
C ASP A 54 -9.39 -17.99 -15.69
N TYR A 55 -9.84 -17.23 -16.69
CA TYR A 55 -11.25 -17.07 -17.01
C TYR A 55 -11.59 -17.97 -18.19
N ASN A 56 -12.32 -19.05 -17.89
CA ASN A 56 -12.60 -20.10 -18.84
C ASN A 56 -14.10 -20.34 -19.02
N TYR A 57 -14.42 -21.14 -20.03
CA TYR A 57 -15.75 -21.69 -20.19
C TYR A 57 -15.72 -23.20 -20.44
N ILE A 58 -16.81 -23.83 -20.04
CA ILE A 58 -17.19 -25.19 -20.43
C ILE A 58 -18.56 -25.16 -21.08
N ASP A 59 -18.81 -26.02 -22.06
CA ASP A 59 -20.13 -26.19 -22.66
C ASP A 59 -20.80 -27.41 -21.98
N VAL A 60 -21.68 -27.13 -21.02
CA VAL A 60 -22.26 -28.13 -20.09
C VAL A 60 -23.31 -28.96 -20.81
N GLN A 61 -23.18 -30.29 -20.72
CA GLN A 61 -24.11 -31.27 -21.28
C GLN A 61 -24.88 -32.05 -20.21
N TYR A 62 -24.31 -32.22 -19.01
CA TYR A 62 -24.97 -32.81 -17.84
C TYR A 62 -24.70 -31.99 -16.58
N MET A 63 -25.66 -31.96 -15.66
CA MET A 63 -25.48 -31.29 -14.38
C MET A 63 -26.35 -31.88 -13.28
N THR A 64 -25.76 -32.01 -12.08
CA THR A 64 -26.43 -32.54 -10.89
C THR A 64 -27.31 -31.50 -10.17
N THR A 65 -28.19 -31.96 -9.27
CA THR A 65 -29.07 -31.08 -8.50
C THR A 65 -28.37 -30.23 -7.45
N TRP A 66 -27.43 -30.79 -6.70
CA TRP A 66 -26.45 -30.11 -5.85
C TRP A 66 -25.53 -31.19 -5.28
N ALA A 67 -24.23 -30.93 -5.25
CA ALA A 67 -23.24 -31.83 -4.65
C ALA A 67 -22.99 -31.46 -3.18
N TYR A 68 -22.86 -30.16 -2.89
CA TYR A 68 -22.50 -29.69 -1.55
C TYR A 68 -22.92 -28.24 -1.31
N ARG A 69 -23.15 -27.88 -0.03
CA ARG A 69 -23.63 -26.56 0.38
C ARG A 69 -22.90 -26.06 1.62
N VAL A 70 -22.28 -24.89 1.52
CA VAL A 70 -21.58 -24.22 2.62
C VAL A 70 -22.29 -22.94 2.98
N THR A 71 -22.54 -22.72 4.27
CA THR A 71 -22.95 -21.39 4.77
C THR A 71 -21.76 -20.73 5.45
N LEU A 72 -21.24 -19.67 4.85
CA LEU A 72 -20.13 -18.88 5.36
C LEU A 72 -20.57 -18.09 6.61
N GLY A 73 -19.60 -17.69 7.43
CA GLY A 73 -19.86 -16.94 8.68
C GLY A 73 -20.52 -15.57 8.50
N ASP A 74 -20.52 -15.03 7.27
CA ASP A 74 -21.20 -13.80 6.88
C ASP A 74 -22.65 -14.04 6.36
N GLY A 75 -23.11 -15.29 6.37
CA GLY A 75 -24.45 -15.70 5.92
C GLY A 75 -24.55 -16.01 4.43
N ARG A 76 -23.48 -15.86 3.65
CA ARG A 76 -23.47 -16.27 2.23
C ARG A 76 -23.54 -17.79 2.12
N LYS A 77 -24.31 -18.27 1.15
CA LYS A 77 -24.45 -19.69 0.84
C LYS A 77 -23.73 -19.99 -0.46
N LEU A 78 -22.71 -20.83 -0.41
CA LEU A 78 -22.06 -21.39 -1.58
C LEU A 78 -22.72 -22.74 -1.88
N VAL A 79 -23.17 -22.93 -3.13
CA VAL A 79 -23.74 -24.19 -3.60
C VAL A 79 -22.87 -24.70 -4.73
N PHE A 80 -22.38 -25.93 -4.55
CA PHE A 80 -21.53 -26.61 -5.52
C PHE A 80 -22.34 -27.67 -6.26
N TYR A 81 -22.05 -27.81 -7.55
CA TYR A 81 -22.68 -28.74 -8.48
C TYR A 81 -21.60 -29.49 -9.25
N LEU A 82 -21.88 -30.72 -9.64
CA LEU A 82 -21.09 -31.45 -10.63
C LEU A 82 -21.70 -31.21 -12.01
N ALA A 83 -20.86 -30.74 -12.93
CA ALA A 83 -21.21 -30.52 -14.33
C ALA A 83 -20.30 -31.37 -15.22
N GLU A 84 -20.82 -31.88 -16.33
CA GLU A 84 -20.07 -32.61 -17.34
C GLU A 84 -20.15 -31.85 -18.66
N ASP A 85 -19.03 -31.74 -19.36
CA ASP A 85 -18.99 -31.11 -20.68
C ASP A 85 -19.43 -32.07 -21.80
N THR A 86 -19.34 -31.61 -23.05
CA THR A 86 -19.66 -32.43 -24.23
C THR A 86 -18.66 -33.55 -24.52
N GLU A 87 -17.47 -33.50 -23.92
CA GLU A 87 -16.39 -34.48 -24.12
C GLU A 87 -16.39 -35.58 -23.04
N GLY A 88 -17.18 -35.41 -21.98
CA GLY A 88 -17.34 -36.35 -20.87
C GLY A 88 -16.47 -36.03 -19.66
N TYR A 89 -15.88 -34.83 -19.60
CA TYR A 89 -15.08 -34.39 -18.45
C TYR A 89 -15.97 -33.77 -17.38
N GLY A 90 -15.78 -34.25 -16.15
CA GLY A 90 -16.49 -33.74 -14.98
C GLY A 90 -15.77 -32.55 -14.35
N TYR A 91 -16.54 -31.54 -13.95
CA TYR A 91 -16.07 -30.32 -13.29
C TYR A 91 -16.91 -30.02 -12.05
N LEU A 92 -16.24 -29.55 -11.00
CA LEU A 92 -16.89 -28.93 -9.86
C LEU A 92 -17.19 -27.46 -10.19
N VAL A 93 -18.46 -27.04 -10.08
CA VAL A 93 -18.87 -25.66 -10.38
C VAL A 93 -19.65 -25.06 -9.21
N GLN A 94 -19.39 -23.79 -8.93
CA GLN A 94 -20.18 -22.99 -7.99
C GLN A 94 -21.08 -22.06 -8.79
N LEU A 95 -22.39 -22.10 -8.51
CA LEU A 95 -23.39 -21.27 -9.18
C LEU A 95 -24.29 -20.60 -8.14
N ASN A 96 -24.83 -19.43 -8.47
CA ASN A 96 -25.99 -18.89 -7.75
C ASN A 96 -27.32 -19.45 -8.29
N ASP A 97 -28.40 -19.24 -7.53
CA ASP A 97 -29.74 -19.74 -7.89
C ASP A 97 -30.22 -19.27 -9.27
N ALA A 98 -29.84 -18.05 -9.69
CA ALA A 98 -30.25 -17.48 -10.98
C ALA A 98 -29.49 -18.10 -12.16
N GLU A 99 -28.22 -18.41 -11.98
CA GLU A 99 -27.38 -19.08 -12.95
C GLU A 99 -27.74 -20.54 -13.08
N TYR A 100 -27.95 -21.23 -11.95
CA TYR A 100 -28.39 -22.61 -11.91
C TYR A 100 -29.71 -22.81 -12.68
N ALA A 101 -30.66 -21.88 -12.56
CA ALA A 101 -31.94 -21.93 -13.28
C ALA A 101 -31.80 -21.95 -14.82
N ARG A 102 -30.65 -21.49 -15.38
CA ARG A 102 -30.38 -21.53 -16.82
C ARG A 102 -30.14 -22.93 -17.36
N PHE A 103 -29.84 -23.88 -16.48
CA PHE A 103 -29.52 -25.26 -16.82
C PHE A 103 -30.67 -26.22 -16.47
N ALA A 104 -31.87 -25.73 -16.18
CA ALA A 104 -33.00 -26.56 -15.76
C ALA A 104 -33.29 -27.71 -16.75
N ASP A 105 -33.28 -27.44 -18.05
CA ASP A 105 -33.51 -28.46 -19.09
C ASP A 105 -32.41 -29.54 -19.10
N ILE A 106 -31.15 -29.15 -18.84
CA ILE A 106 -30.00 -30.08 -18.74
C ILE A 106 -30.12 -30.93 -17.47
N VAL A 107 -30.48 -30.33 -16.35
CA VAL A 107 -30.66 -31.04 -15.07
C VAL A 107 -31.78 -32.06 -15.20
N ASP A 108 -32.93 -31.66 -15.74
CA ASP A 108 -34.06 -32.57 -15.94
C ASP A 108 -33.67 -33.74 -16.83
N TYR A 109 -32.94 -33.50 -17.94
CA TYR A 109 -32.43 -34.55 -18.81
C TYR A 109 -31.44 -35.49 -18.11
N THR A 110 -30.55 -34.96 -17.27
CA THR A 110 -29.54 -35.73 -16.52
C THR A 110 -30.15 -36.82 -15.63
N TYR A 111 -31.41 -36.67 -15.22
CA TYR A 111 -32.13 -37.64 -14.39
C TYR A 111 -33.26 -38.37 -15.13
N THR A 112 -33.31 -38.32 -16.47
CA THR A 112 -34.23 -39.15 -17.27
C THR A 112 -33.67 -40.56 -17.48
N ASP A 113 -34.52 -41.60 -17.42
CA ASP A 113 -34.12 -43.03 -17.57
C ASP A 113 -33.37 -43.38 -18.89
N ASP A 114 -33.30 -42.46 -19.85
CA ASP A 114 -32.57 -42.58 -21.12
C ASP A 114 -31.12 -42.06 -21.03
N SER A 115 -30.69 -41.52 -19.88
CA SER A 115 -29.32 -41.03 -19.64
C SER A 115 -28.34 -42.17 -19.35
N GLY A 116 -28.32 -43.20 -20.20
CA GLY A 116 -27.22 -44.15 -20.40
C GLY A 116 -26.34 -44.56 -19.22
N ASP A 117 -26.89 -44.96 -18.06
CA ASP A 117 -26.14 -45.75 -17.08
C ASP A 117 -26.43 -47.24 -17.31
N GLY A 118 -25.37 -48.00 -17.58
CA GLY A 118 -25.42 -49.31 -18.22
C GLY A 118 -26.13 -50.39 -17.39
N ALA A 119 -27.29 -50.84 -17.85
CA ALA A 119 -27.83 -52.13 -17.44
C ALA A 119 -26.96 -53.26 -18.03
N VAL A 120 -26.21 -53.93 -17.15
CA VAL A 120 -25.47 -55.17 -17.42
C VAL A 120 -26.40 -56.21 -18.05
N PRO A 121 -26.07 -56.82 -19.21
CA PRO A 121 -26.87 -57.91 -19.75
C PRO A 121 -26.60 -59.20 -18.95
N ASP A 122 -27.63 -59.69 -18.24
CA ASP A 122 -27.66 -61.05 -17.69
C ASP A 122 -27.87 -62.05 -18.84
N ASP A 123 -26.83 -62.80 -19.17
CA ASP A 123 -26.72 -63.71 -20.31
C ASP A 123 -27.43 -65.06 -20.05
N THR A 124 -28.58 -65.02 -19.36
CA THR A 124 -29.27 -66.23 -18.87
C THR A 124 -30.78 -66.23 -19.08
N ALA A 125 -31.26 -65.94 -20.30
CA ALA A 125 -32.64 -66.26 -20.69
C ALA A 125 -32.78 -66.66 -22.17
N ALA A 126 -33.47 -67.78 -22.39
CA ALA A 126 -33.72 -68.41 -23.69
C ALA A 126 -34.56 -67.53 -24.65
N PRO A 127 -34.49 -67.75 -25.98
CA PRO A 127 -35.09 -66.85 -26.96
C PRO A 127 -36.60 -67.05 -27.01
N SER A 128 -37.39 -66.00 -26.83
CA SER A 128 -38.84 -66.03 -27.06
C SER A 128 -39.34 -64.69 -27.58
N GLU A 129 -39.85 -64.77 -28.82
CA GLU A 129 -40.74 -63.86 -29.55
C GLU A 129 -40.36 -62.38 -29.70
N LEU A 130 -40.19 -61.99 -30.97
CA LEU A 130 -40.25 -60.63 -31.49
C LEU A 130 -41.55 -59.93 -31.07
N ALA A 131 -41.53 -59.29 -29.92
CA ALA A 131 -42.35 -58.11 -29.68
C ALA A 131 -41.59 -56.92 -30.29
N VAL A 132 -42.14 -56.36 -31.36
CA VAL A 132 -41.71 -55.08 -31.92
C VAL A 132 -41.82 -54.05 -30.81
N TYR A 133 -40.69 -53.75 -30.16
CA TYR A 133 -40.57 -52.61 -29.25
C TYR A 133 -40.49 -51.38 -30.15
N ILE A 134 -41.59 -50.63 -30.23
CA ILE A 134 -41.55 -49.25 -30.71
C ILE A 134 -40.97 -48.47 -29.52
N PRO A 135 -39.73 -47.96 -29.57
CA PRO A 135 -39.28 -47.08 -28.50
C PRO A 135 -40.13 -45.81 -28.59
N LEU A 136 -40.85 -45.52 -27.51
CA LEU A 136 -41.46 -44.23 -27.29
C LEU A 136 -40.34 -43.19 -27.26
N THR A 137 -40.40 -42.19 -28.15
CA THR A 137 -39.66 -40.91 -28.08
C THR A 137 -38.21 -41.01 -27.62
N GLU A 138 -37.26 -41.10 -28.56
CA GLU A 138 -35.86 -40.74 -28.28
C GLU A 138 -35.85 -39.35 -27.63
N THR A 139 -35.51 -39.31 -26.34
CA THR A 139 -35.34 -38.05 -25.62
C THR A 139 -34.07 -37.42 -26.17
N THR A 140 -34.22 -36.48 -27.11
CA THR A 140 -33.06 -35.80 -27.71
C THR A 140 -32.40 -34.94 -26.64
N ALA A 141 -31.10 -35.15 -26.42
CA ALA A 141 -30.33 -34.39 -25.45
C ALA A 141 -30.49 -32.87 -25.68
N PRO A 142 -30.68 -32.06 -24.62
CA PRO A 142 -30.76 -30.61 -24.74
C PRO A 142 -29.44 -30.04 -25.26
N ALA A 143 -29.52 -28.90 -25.94
CA ALA A 143 -28.32 -28.23 -26.46
C ALA A 143 -27.39 -27.82 -25.30
N PRO A 144 -26.06 -28.01 -25.44
CA PRO A 144 -25.10 -27.60 -24.41
C PRO A 144 -25.25 -26.13 -24.05
N VAL A 145 -25.15 -25.82 -22.76
CA VAL A 145 -25.21 -24.45 -22.25
C VAL A 145 -23.83 -24.03 -21.77
N ARG A 146 -23.33 -22.90 -22.29
CA ARG A 146 -22.03 -22.36 -21.91
C ARG A 146 -22.02 -21.83 -20.48
N LEU A 147 -21.15 -22.40 -19.65
CA LEU A 147 -20.85 -21.96 -18.30
C LEU A 147 -19.58 -21.12 -18.28
N VAL A 148 -19.79 -19.87 -17.87
CA VAL A 148 -18.86 -18.81 -17.50
C VAL A 148 -18.11 -18.97 -16.18
N GLY A 149 -16.77 -18.93 -16.05
CA GLY A 149 -16.22 -18.73 -14.70
C GLY A 149 -14.71 -18.69 -14.54
N VAL A 150 -14.27 -18.35 -13.33
CA VAL A 150 -12.86 -18.30 -12.93
C VAL A 150 -12.48 -19.58 -12.20
N ILE A 151 -11.33 -20.14 -12.56
CA ILE A 151 -10.81 -21.35 -11.93
C ILE A 151 -10.23 -21.00 -10.56
N CYS A 152 -10.80 -21.61 -9.52
CA CYS A 152 -10.45 -21.39 -8.13
C CYS A 152 -9.98 -22.69 -7.47
N GLU A 153 -9.06 -22.59 -6.51
CA GLU A 153 -8.62 -23.75 -5.73
C GLU A 153 -9.73 -24.18 -4.76
N THR A 154 -10.07 -25.47 -4.77
CA THR A 154 -11.05 -26.04 -3.84
C THR A 154 -10.38 -26.23 -2.49
N PRO A 155 -10.89 -25.61 -1.40
CA PRO A 155 -10.33 -25.85 -0.07
C PRO A 155 -10.36 -27.34 0.29
N GLU A 156 -9.25 -27.85 0.82
CA GLU A 156 -9.10 -29.28 1.17
C GLU A 156 -10.24 -29.80 2.07
N ALA A 157 -10.71 -28.96 2.99
CA ALA A 157 -11.84 -29.29 3.87
C ALA A 157 -13.17 -29.53 3.11
N TYR A 158 -13.35 -28.94 1.93
CA TYR A 158 -14.54 -29.17 1.10
C TYR A 158 -14.39 -30.44 0.27
N ILE A 159 -13.18 -30.79 -0.15
CA ILE A 159 -12.92 -31.98 -0.97
C ILE A 159 -13.36 -33.25 -0.22
N ASP A 160 -12.97 -33.39 1.05
CA ASP A 160 -13.36 -34.54 1.88
C ASP A 160 -14.89 -34.66 2.03
N ASP A 161 -15.56 -33.54 2.29
CA ASP A 161 -17.01 -33.49 2.50
C ASP A 161 -17.79 -33.76 1.20
N ILE A 162 -17.34 -33.21 0.07
CA ILE A 162 -17.96 -33.41 -1.24
C ILE A 162 -17.76 -34.87 -1.69
N ALA A 163 -16.55 -35.40 -1.57
CA ALA A 163 -16.25 -36.78 -1.93
C ALA A 163 -17.15 -37.76 -1.13
N ALA A 164 -17.29 -37.53 0.18
CA ALA A 164 -18.20 -38.32 1.01
C ALA A 164 -19.67 -38.19 0.58
N ALA A 165 -20.13 -37.00 0.16
CA ALA A 165 -21.49 -36.76 -0.30
C ALA A 165 -21.80 -37.46 -1.64
N VAL A 166 -20.81 -37.59 -2.51
CA VAL A 166 -20.90 -38.25 -3.82
C VAL A 166 -20.59 -39.76 -3.73
N GLY A 167 -20.14 -40.25 -2.57
CA GLY A 167 -19.86 -41.67 -2.32
C GLY A 167 -18.49 -42.13 -2.84
N MET A 168 -17.54 -41.20 -3.00
CA MET A 168 -16.18 -41.45 -3.47
C MET A 168 -15.14 -41.17 -2.37
N THR A 169 -13.90 -41.64 -2.58
CA THR A 169 -12.77 -41.18 -1.75
C THR A 169 -12.29 -39.80 -2.22
N ALA A 170 -11.62 -39.04 -1.35
CA ALA A 170 -11.06 -37.74 -1.73
C ALA A 170 -10.03 -37.85 -2.87
N GLU A 171 -9.23 -38.93 -2.88
CA GLU A 171 -8.27 -39.20 -3.96
C GLU A 171 -8.96 -39.45 -5.29
N ASP A 172 -10.02 -40.26 -5.30
CA ASP A 172 -10.81 -40.53 -6.51
C ASP A 172 -11.54 -39.27 -7.00
N PHE A 173 -12.06 -38.46 -6.07
CA PHE A 173 -12.72 -37.21 -6.39
C PHE A 173 -11.76 -36.23 -7.09
N VAL A 174 -10.57 -36.03 -6.53
CA VAL A 174 -9.54 -35.15 -7.14
C VAL A 174 -9.06 -35.71 -8.48
N TYR A 175 -8.96 -37.04 -8.63
CA TYR A 175 -8.60 -37.66 -9.89
C TYR A 175 -9.67 -37.43 -10.98
N THR A 176 -10.95 -37.45 -10.62
CA THR A 176 -12.06 -37.31 -11.57
C THR A 176 -12.45 -35.85 -11.86
N TYR A 177 -12.48 -35.00 -10.83
CA TYR A 177 -13.02 -33.63 -10.92
C TYR A 177 -11.97 -32.53 -10.69
N GLY A 178 -10.75 -32.90 -10.31
CA GLY A 178 -9.67 -31.96 -9.97
C GLY A 178 -9.72 -31.43 -8.53
N ASP A 179 -8.69 -30.67 -8.17
CA ASP A 179 -8.57 -29.92 -6.91
C ASP A 179 -9.05 -28.46 -7.04
N TYR A 180 -9.79 -28.15 -8.09
CA TYR A 180 -10.28 -26.82 -8.43
C TYR A 180 -11.80 -26.83 -8.65
N TYR A 181 -12.41 -25.65 -8.64
CA TYR A 181 -13.79 -25.43 -9.04
C TYR A 181 -13.89 -24.19 -9.92
N ILE A 182 -14.93 -24.16 -10.76
CA ILE A 182 -15.25 -22.99 -11.58
C ILE A 182 -16.25 -22.14 -10.81
N ASP A 183 -15.86 -20.92 -10.47
CA ASP A 183 -16.72 -19.92 -9.84
C ASP A 183 -17.33 -19.01 -10.92
N SER A 184 -18.65 -19.07 -11.10
CA SER A 184 -19.35 -18.24 -12.08
C SER A 184 -19.63 -16.82 -11.62
N GLU A 185 -19.57 -16.55 -10.30
CA GLU A 185 -19.75 -15.21 -9.74
C GLU A 185 -18.48 -14.37 -9.87
N LEU A 186 -17.31 -15.01 -9.85
CA LEU A 186 -16.04 -14.34 -10.03
C LEU A 186 -15.80 -14.00 -11.50
N THR A 187 -15.63 -12.71 -11.77
CA THR A 187 -14.92 -12.25 -12.97
C THR A 187 -13.41 -12.34 -12.73
N PRO A 188 -12.57 -12.58 -13.75
CA PRO A 188 -11.12 -12.72 -13.61
C PRO A 188 -10.60 -11.67 -12.65
N ASP A 189 -9.92 -12.14 -11.60
CA ASP A 189 -9.57 -11.33 -10.45
C ASP A 189 -9.03 -10.01 -10.95
N THR A 190 -9.79 -8.97 -10.61
CA THR A 190 -9.57 -7.61 -11.02
C THR A 190 -8.39 -7.10 -10.23
N GLY A 191 -7.19 -7.61 -10.53
CA GLY A 191 -5.94 -7.51 -9.76
C GLY A 191 -5.98 -6.41 -8.71
N SER A 192 -6.66 -6.68 -7.59
CA SER A 192 -7.00 -5.65 -6.63
C SER A 192 -5.87 -5.52 -5.64
N SER A 193 -4.64 -5.22 -6.11
CA SER A 193 -3.62 -4.74 -5.18
C SER A 193 -2.34 -4.22 -5.79
N PHE A 194 -1.87 -4.61 -6.98
CA PHE A 194 -0.50 -4.20 -7.32
C PHE A 194 -0.38 -2.71 -7.62
N TRP A 195 -1.13 -2.22 -8.62
CA TRP A 195 -1.09 -0.80 -9.02
C TRP A 195 -1.70 0.13 -7.97
N SER A 196 -2.72 -0.32 -7.25
CA SER A 196 -3.37 0.45 -6.19
C SER A 196 -2.50 0.58 -4.93
N LEU A 197 -1.75 -0.47 -4.55
CA LEU A 197 -0.78 -0.39 -3.45
C LEU A 197 0.39 0.51 -3.81
N ILE A 198 0.94 0.38 -5.03
CA ILE A 198 2.03 1.25 -5.50
C ILE A 198 1.56 2.71 -5.56
N ALA A 199 0.37 2.97 -6.11
CA ALA A 199 -0.20 4.32 -6.15
C ALA A 199 -0.39 4.90 -4.74
N SER A 200 -0.97 4.12 -3.82
CA SER A 200 -1.17 4.56 -2.42
C SER A 200 0.15 4.89 -1.75
N PHE A 201 1.17 4.06 -1.99
CA PHE A 201 2.50 4.22 -1.44
C PHE A 201 3.22 5.48 -1.99
N LEU A 202 3.25 5.65 -3.31
CA LEU A 202 3.84 6.82 -3.96
C LEU A 202 3.08 8.11 -3.60
N GLY A 203 1.76 8.03 -3.49
CA GLY A 203 0.90 9.15 -3.10
C GLY A 203 1.18 9.63 -1.68
N LEU A 204 1.31 8.71 -0.73
CA LEU A 204 1.69 9.04 0.65
C LEU A 204 3.08 9.70 0.70
N ALA A 205 4.06 9.15 -0.01
CA ALA A 205 5.42 9.69 -0.06
C ALA A 205 5.44 11.11 -0.68
N ALA A 206 4.73 11.32 -1.79
CA ALA A 206 4.57 12.61 -2.42
C ALA A 206 3.93 13.63 -1.46
N PHE A 207 2.85 13.22 -0.78
CA PHE A 207 2.15 14.07 0.19
C PHE A 207 3.07 14.51 1.33
N VAL A 208 3.81 13.59 1.95
CA VAL A 208 4.75 13.91 3.03
C VAL A 208 5.85 14.87 2.57
N LEU A 209 6.40 14.67 1.37
CA LEU A 209 7.42 15.57 0.81
C LEU A 209 6.87 16.96 0.51
N LEU A 210 5.67 17.06 -0.07
CA LEU A 210 5.05 18.34 -0.40
C LEU A 210 4.61 19.10 0.85
N VAL A 211 4.00 18.43 1.83
CA VAL A 211 3.59 19.04 3.12
C VAL A 211 4.80 19.52 3.90
N SER A 212 5.88 18.74 3.95
CA SER A 212 7.11 19.16 4.61
C SER A 212 7.73 20.36 3.88
N ALA A 213 7.82 20.33 2.55
CA ALA A 213 8.31 21.46 1.76
C ALA A 213 7.47 22.73 1.97
N ALA A 214 6.15 22.62 2.04
CA ALA A 214 5.23 23.72 2.33
C ALA A 214 5.39 24.25 3.76
N SER A 215 5.57 23.36 4.73
CA SER A 215 5.82 23.74 6.13
C SER A 215 7.12 24.53 6.26
N TYR A 216 8.17 24.06 5.58
CA TYR A 216 9.47 24.72 5.53
C TYR A 216 9.42 26.10 4.88
N THR A 217 8.65 26.29 3.81
CA THR A 217 8.48 27.62 3.19
C THR A 217 7.63 28.55 4.07
N ALA A 218 6.57 28.04 4.69
CA ALA A 218 5.74 28.80 5.63
C ALA A 218 6.55 29.27 6.84
N GLN A 219 7.42 28.41 7.39
CA GLN A 219 8.32 28.75 8.49
C GLN A 219 9.29 29.87 8.11
N LEU A 220 9.91 29.79 6.92
CA LEU A 220 10.79 30.86 6.42
C LEU A 220 10.03 32.19 6.28
N ASN A 221 8.84 32.14 5.69
CA ASN A 221 8.05 33.35 5.48
C ASN A 221 7.61 33.98 6.81
N SER A 222 7.26 33.17 7.79
CA SER A 222 6.91 33.63 9.13
C SER A 222 8.10 34.32 9.83
N THR A 223 9.28 33.69 9.81
CA THR A 223 10.50 34.26 10.40
C THR A 223 10.91 35.56 9.72
N LEU A 224 10.90 35.60 8.39
CA LEU A 224 11.16 36.83 7.63
C LEU A 224 10.12 37.94 7.92
N LYS A 225 8.84 37.58 8.07
CA LYS A 225 7.77 38.53 8.42
C LYS A 225 7.98 39.11 9.82
N GLN A 226 8.44 38.30 10.77
CA GLN A 226 8.78 38.77 12.12
C GLN A 226 10.00 39.69 12.12
N LEU A 227 11.07 39.32 11.43
CA LEU A 227 12.25 40.17 11.27
C LEU A 227 11.91 41.50 10.60
N LYS A 228 11.01 41.48 9.62
CA LYS A 228 10.48 42.69 8.99
C LYS A 228 9.70 43.55 9.98
N LYS A 229 8.81 42.94 10.78
CA LYS A 229 8.05 43.65 11.83
C LYS A 229 8.97 44.29 12.87
N GLY A 230 10.06 43.62 13.24
CA GLY A 230 11.08 44.15 14.15
C GLY A 230 12.07 45.14 13.54
N LYS A 231 11.96 45.48 12.25
CA LYS A 231 12.96 46.28 11.49
C LYS A 231 14.39 45.71 11.55
N LEU A 232 14.53 44.40 11.81
CA LEU A 232 15.81 43.70 11.91
C LEU A 232 16.21 43.01 10.60
N LEU A 233 15.30 42.95 9.63
CA LEU A 233 15.52 42.23 8.37
C LEU A 233 16.68 42.80 7.55
N GLU A 234 16.76 44.12 7.40
CA GLU A 234 17.81 44.77 6.62
C GLU A 234 19.18 44.57 7.27
N ARG A 235 19.23 44.64 8.61
CA ARG A 235 20.44 44.35 9.38
C ARG A 235 20.88 42.90 9.26
N ALA A 236 19.95 41.95 9.26
CA ALA A 236 20.26 40.55 9.03
C ALA A 236 20.81 40.35 7.61
N GLU A 237 20.20 40.96 6.59
CA GLU A 237 20.72 40.85 5.22
C GLU A 237 22.11 41.50 5.06
N SER A 238 22.37 42.65 5.69
CA SER A 238 23.69 43.29 5.65
C SER A 238 24.75 42.47 6.37
N GLU A 239 24.46 41.97 7.58
CA GLU A 239 25.38 41.12 8.33
C GLU A 239 25.68 39.81 7.57
N PHE A 240 24.68 39.23 6.90
CA PHE A 240 24.89 38.06 6.04
C PHE A 240 25.82 38.35 4.85
N HIS A 241 25.78 39.55 4.29
CA HIS A 241 26.61 39.91 3.14
C HIS A 241 28.10 40.00 3.51
N TYR A 242 28.43 40.44 4.72
CA TYR A 242 29.81 40.58 5.22
C TYR A 242 30.32 39.34 5.97
N LEU A 243 29.52 38.28 6.06
CA LEU A 243 29.91 37.04 6.73
C LEU A 243 30.97 36.28 5.92
N GLU A 244 32.18 36.19 6.46
CA GLU A 244 33.22 35.28 6.00
C GLU A 244 33.02 33.89 6.63
N GLY A 245 32.60 32.92 5.81
CA GLY A 245 32.39 31.54 6.25
C GLY A 245 32.05 30.62 5.09
N ASP A 246 32.24 29.30 5.28
CA ASP A 246 31.85 28.32 4.27
C ASP A 246 30.33 28.37 4.05
N ARG A 247 29.92 28.92 2.90
CA ARG A 247 28.52 29.00 2.45
C ARG A 247 27.88 27.63 2.22
N ARG A 248 28.63 26.52 2.35
CA ARG A 248 28.12 25.16 2.35
C ARG A 248 27.85 24.59 3.75
N SER A 249 28.20 25.30 4.82
CA SER A 249 27.92 24.89 6.21
C SER A 249 26.41 24.79 6.49
N ASP A 250 26.03 23.91 7.43
CA ASP A 250 24.62 23.68 7.80
C ASP A 250 24.05 24.85 8.64
N ALA A 251 24.91 25.61 9.33
CA ALA A 251 24.57 26.82 10.08
C ALA A 251 25.71 27.84 10.01
N LEU A 252 25.36 29.13 9.87
CA LEU A 252 26.28 30.26 9.93
C LEU A 252 25.89 31.18 11.09
N VAL A 253 26.90 31.73 11.76
CA VAL A 253 26.72 32.61 12.91
C VAL A 253 27.35 33.96 12.60
N SER A 254 26.56 35.02 12.71
CA SER A 254 27.00 36.41 12.69
C SER A 254 27.08 36.98 14.10
N THR A 255 27.51 38.24 14.19
CA THR A 255 27.57 39.01 15.43
C THR A 255 26.20 39.13 16.12
N ALA A 256 25.10 39.25 15.38
CA ALA A 256 23.76 39.39 15.97
C ALA A 256 22.77 38.29 15.56
N PHE A 257 23.06 37.50 14.52
CA PHE A 257 22.10 36.56 13.94
C PHE A 257 22.70 35.17 13.68
N LEU A 258 21.86 34.16 13.81
CA LEU A 258 22.11 32.78 13.45
C LEU A 258 21.29 32.41 12.20
N TYR A 259 21.94 31.81 11.21
CA TYR A 259 21.34 31.38 9.95
C TYR A 259 21.38 29.85 9.83
N GLY A 260 20.21 29.21 9.82
CA GLY A 260 20.08 27.76 9.64
C GLY A 260 19.67 27.40 8.22
N ARG A 261 20.55 26.72 7.47
CA ARG A 261 20.33 26.37 6.05
C ARG A 261 19.23 25.33 5.84
N ARG A 262 19.18 24.31 6.69
CA ARG A 262 18.21 23.19 6.55
C ARG A 262 16.92 23.42 7.33
N GLN A 263 16.96 24.31 8.30
CA GLN A 263 15.86 24.61 9.22
C GLN A 263 15.07 25.85 8.78
N ASN A 264 15.47 26.49 7.68
CA ASN A 264 14.85 27.69 7.12
C ASN A 264 14.57 28.80 8.14
N ILE A 265 15.55 29.08 8.99
CA ILE A 265 15.38 30.03 10.08
C ILE A 265 16.53 31.03 10.13
N VAL A 266 16.17 32.27 10.41
CA VAL A 266 17.08 33.34 10.79
C VAL A 266 16.67 33.78 12.20
N LEU A 267 17.58 33.65 13.15
CA LEU A 267 17.30 33.87 14.57
C LEU A 267 18.22 34.95 15.14
N PRO A 268 17.68 36.01 15.76
CA PRO A 268 18.49 36.95 16.54
C PRO A 268 19.06 36.25 17.77
N LEU A 269 20.36 36.37 17.99
CA LEU A 269 21.03 35.75 19.15
C LEU A 269 20.52 36.30 20.49
N ALA A 270 20.04 37.55 20.50
CA ALA A 270 19.45 38.18 21.69
C ALA A 270 18.13 37.53 22.14
N ASP A 271 17.40 36.89 21.22
CA ASP A 271 16.10 36.28 21.53
C ASP A 271 16.25 34.86 22.11
N VAL A 272 17.49 34.36 22.18
CA VAL A 272 17.81 33.01 22.64
C VAL A 272 18.01 33.02 24.15
N LEU A 273 17.20 32.23 24.85
CA LEU A 273 17.21 32.12 26.31
C LEU A 273 17.95 30.86 26.80
N TRP A 274 17.90 29.75 26.05
CA TRP A 274 18.61 28.52 26.45
C TRP A 274 19.24 27.85 25.24
N VAL A 275 20.52 27.51 25.34
CA VAL A 275 21.25 26.77 24.31
C VAL A 275 21.95 25.57 24.90
N TYR A 276 21.80 24.44 24.23
CA TYR A 276 22.59 23.27 24.57
C TYR A 276 22.92 22.43 23.34
N ARG A 277 24.06 21.78 23.43
CA ARG A 277 24.53 20.78 22.47
C ARG A 277 24.26 19.40 23.03
N HIS A 278 23.78 18.50 22.19
CA HIS A 278 23.72 17.07 22.51
C HIS A 278 24.03 16.23 21.28
N ASP A 279 24.64 15.06 21.49
CA ASP A 279 24.94 14.13 20.42
C ASP A 279 23.77 13.15 20.28
N LEU A 280 23.10 13.16 19.12
CA LEU A 280 22.10 12.19 18.75
C LEU A 280 22.79 10.99 18.13
N LYS A 281 22.68 9.83 18.80
CA LYS A 281 23.15 8.55 18.29
C LYS A 281 21.94 7.75 17.81
N LEU A 282 21.63 7.84 16.51
CA LEU A 282 20.77 6.84 15.87
C LEU A 282 21.63 5.62 15.50
N LEU A 283 20.99 4.45 15.39
CA LEU A 283 21.61 3.12 15.18
C LEU A 283 22.80 3.10 14.19
N TRP A 284 22.78 3.94 13.14
CA TRP A 284 23.79 4.00 12.09
C TRP A 284 24.39 5.40 11.84
N ALA A 285 23.97 6.43 12.59
CA ALA A 285 24.45 7.80 12.40
C ALA A 285 24.61 8.56 13.73
N LYS A 286 25.77 9.18 13.91
CA LYS A 286 26.00 10.18 14.96
C LYS A 286 25.80 11.56 14.36
N SER A 287 24.84 12.32 14.88
CA SER A 287 24.62 13.71 14.51
C SER A 287 24.76 14.61 15.73
N THR A 288 25.61 15.61 15.66
CA THR A 288 25.69 16.67 16.67
C THR A 288 24.50 17.59 16.48
N VAL A 289 23.74 17.85 17.54
CA VAL A 289 22.56 18.69 17.51
C VAL A 289 22.71 19.83 18.50
N VAL A 290 22.34 21.03 18.07
CA VAL A 290 22.24 22.22 18.92
C VAL A 290 20.78 22.61 19.04
N GLU A 291 20.26 22.66 20.25
CA GLU A 291 18.93 23.19 20.52
C GLU A 291 19.04 24.61 21.06
N LEU A 292 18.29 25.51 20.43
CA LEU A 292 18.14 26.90 20.85
C LEU A 292 16.68 27.13 21.21
N LEU A 293 16.44 27.54 22.45
CA LEU A 293 15.13 27.91 22.93
C LEU A 293 15.03 29.41 23.12
N THR A 294 13.99 30.02 22.57
CA THR A 294 13.79 31.47 22.61
C THR A 294 12.86 31.91 23.73
N TYR A 295 12.88 33.21 24.06
CA TYR A 295 11.94 33.85 25.00
C TYR A 295 10.47 33.68 24.58
N ASP A 296 10.21 33.62 23.28
CA ASP A 296 8.89 33.36 22.71
C ASP A 296 8.40 31.91 22.90
N GLY A 297 9.20 31.05 23.54
CA GLY A 297 8.87 29.64 23.76
C GLY A 297 9.08 28.74 22.55
N ARG A 298 9.84 29.18 21.55
CA ARG A 298 10.16 28.35 20.38
C ARG A 298 11.38 27.50 20.68
N SER A 299 11.27 26.22 20.39
CA SER A 299 12.42 25.30 20.36
C SER A 299 12.89 25.13 18.93
N ILE A 300 14.14 25.48 18.65
CA ILE A 300 14.77 25.40 17.34
C ILE A 300 15.91 24.39 17.41
N THR A 301 15.81 23.32 16.63
CA THR A 301 16.79 22.23 16.62
C THR A 301 17.66 22.31 15.36
N LEU A 302 18.94 22.62 15.52
CA LEU A 302 19.93 22.61 14.44
C LEU A 302 20.67 21.28 14.40
N GLN A 303 20.48 20.53 13.30
CA GLN A 303 21.23 19.29 13.05
C GLN A 303 22.47 19.59 12.22
N LEU A 304 23.65 19.26 12.75
CA LEU A 304 24.95 19.49 12.12
C LEU A 304 25.53 18.14 11.68
N LYS A 305 25.57 17.88 10.37
CA LYS A 305 25.90 16.53 9.82
C LYS A 305 27.33 16.41 9.25
N ARG A 306 28.13 17.49 9.24
CA ARG A 306 29.46 17.52 8.60
C ARG A 306 30.64 17.43 9.57
N GLY A 307 31.80 17.00 9.06
CA GLY A 307 33.08 17.04 9.78
C GLY A 307 33.42 18.48 10.19
N GLY A 308 33.42 18.75 11.50
CA GLY A 308 33.46 20.10 12.07
C GLY A 308 32.20 20.48 12.86
N SER A 309 31.16 19.65 12.85
CA SER A 309 29.89 19.86 13.56
C SER A 309 30.05 20.24 15.03
N ARG A 310 31.00 19.63 15.75
CA ARG A 310 31.30 19.99 17.14
C ARG A 310 31.90 21.39 17.27
N ARG A 311 32.87 21.76 16.43
CA ARG A 311 33.46 23.11 16.43
C ARG A 311 32.42 24.18 16.07
N THR A 312 31.56 23.90 15.09
CA THR A 312 30.45 24.79 14.73
C THR A 312 29.42 24.89 15.85
N ALA A 313 29.08 23.78 16.51
CA ALA A 313 28.19 23.79 17.66
C ALA A 313 28.75 24.65 18.81
N ASP A 314 30.05 24.49 19.11
CA ASP A 314 30.72 25.25 20.17
C ASP A 314 30.80 26.73 19.83
N ALA A 315 31.06 27.07 18.57
CA ALA A 315 31.01 28.45 18.09
C ALA A 315 29.61 29.07 18.22
N ILE A 316 28.54 28.31 17.94
CA ILE A 316 27.15 28.77 18.13
C ILE A 316 26.88 29.05 19.61
N VAL A 317 27.24 28.11 20.49
CA VAL A 317 27.06 28.27 21.94
C VAL A 317 27.82 29.49 22.46
N GLN A 318 29.08 29.65 22.04
CA GLN A 318 29.92 30.77 22.44
C GLN A 318 29.37 32.11 21.94
N ALA A 319 28.90 32.18 20.69
CA ALA A 319 28.32 33.40 20.14
C ALA A 319 27.02 33.80 20.85
N VAL A 320 26.18 32.83 21.22
CA VAL A 320 24.96 33.11 22.00
C VAL A 320 25.33 33.63 23.38
N SER A 321 26.25 32.97 24.08
CA SER A 321 26.70 33.39 25.42
C SER A 321 27.36 34.77 25.42
N ALA A 322 28.16 35.08 24.39
CA ALA A 322 28.81 36.38 24.26
C ALA A 322 27.81 37.52 24.01
N ARG A 323 26.70 37.23 23.32
CA ARG A 323 25.70 38.23 22.96
C ARG A 323 24.59 38.37 24.00
N ASN A 324 24.24 37.28 24.66
CA ASN A 324 23.25 37.23 25.71
C ASN A 324 23.84 36.55 26.97
N PRO A 325 24.37 37.32 27.93
CA PRO A 325 24.95 36.77 29.16
C PRO A 325 23.91 36.12 30.08
N GLU A 326 22.62 36.41 29.88
CA GLU A 326 21.52 35.78 30.62
C GLU A 326 21.07 34.45 29.98
N ALA A 327 21.64 34.08 28.83
CA ALA A 327 21.32 32.81 28.18
C ALA A 327 21.82 31.63 29.02
N LEU A 328 20.93 30.70 29.32
CA LEU A 328 21.26 29.43 29.95
C LEU A 328 22.12 28.62 28.97
N VAL A 329 23.26 28.11 29.42
CA VAL A 329 24.16 27.30 28.60
C VAL A 329 24.27 25.89 29.19
N GLY A 330 24.07 24.87 28.33
CA GLY A 330 24.23 23.47 28.70
C GLY A 330 22.94 22.77 29.12
N LEU A 331 22.94 21.44 28.98
CA LEU A 331 21.80 20.56 29.25
C LEU A 331 21.82 20.09 30.71
N ASN A 332 21.25 20.89 31.61
CA ASN A 332 21.13 20.56 33.04
C ASN A 332 19.67 20.65 33.50
N ARG A 333 19.30 19.86 34.54
CA ARG A 333 17.96 19.87 35.13
C ARG A 333 17.58 21.24 35.71
N GLU A 334 18.55 21.98 36.23
CA GLU A 334 18.36 23.32 36.77
C GLU A 334 18.00 24.32 35.67
N ASN A 335 18.75 24.34 34.56
CA ASN A 335 18.45 25.17 33.39
C ASN A 335 17.07 24.85 32.81
N GLN A 336 16.69 23.56 32.79
CA GLN A 336 15.36 23.14 32.36
C GLN A 336 14.25 23.71 33.27
N ARG A 337 14.48 23.75 34.59
CA ARG A 337 13.54 24.34 35.56
C ARG A 337 13.45 25.85 35.38
N LEU A 338 14.59 26.54 35.27
CA LEU A 338 14.65 28.00 35.07
C LEU A 338 13.95 28.42 33.76
N TYR A 339 14.20 27.69 32.67
CA TYR A 339 13.51 27.93 31.40
C TYR A 339 11.99 27.70 31.52
N SER A 340 11.57 26.68 32.26
CA SER A 340 10.14 26.38 32.49
C SER A 340 9.44 27.42 33.37
N GLN A 341 10.17 28.12 34.25
CA GLN A 341 9.65 29.21 35.06
C GLN A 341 9.50 30.51 34.27
N GLN A 342 10.45 30.81 33.38
CA GLN A 342 10.45 32.04 32.58
C GLN A 342 9.51 31.97 31.38
N VAL A 343 9.30 30.78 30.81
CA VAL A 343 8.40 30.57 29.66
C VAL A 343 7.20 29.70 30.07
N PRO A 344 5.99 30.28 30.17
CA PRO A 344 4.77 29.55 30.48
C PRO A 344 4.52 28.41 29.46
N HIS A 345 4.05 27.26 29.93
CA HIS A 345 3.85 26.06 29.10
C HIS A 345 2.92 26.31 27.90
N ALA A 346 1.97 27.24 28.01
CA ALA A 346 1.05 27.63 26.93
C ALA A 346 1.75 28.29 25.71
N LYS A 347 2.97 28.81 25.88
CA LYS A 347 3.75 29.44 24.79
C LYS A 347 4.75 28.49 24.13
N ARG A 348 4.95 27.27 24.65
CA ARG A 348 5.90 26.30 24.08
C ARG A 348 5.41 25.80 22.72
N LYS A 349 5.91 26.41 21.65
CA LYS A 349 5.78 25.90 20.28
C LYS A 349 7.05 25.12 19.95
N ARG A 350 6.99 23.80 20.05
CA ARG A 350 8.03 22.94 19.45
C ARG A 350 7.91 23.06 17.95
N VAL A 351 8.85 23.75 17.32
CA VAL A 351 8.98 23.76 15.87
C VAL A 351 9.66 22.46 15.49
N TRP A 352 8.86 21.42 15.27
CA TRP A 352 9.34 20.12 14.82
C TRP A 352 10.00 20.28 13.44
N ALA A 353 11.33 20.33 13.41
CA ALA A 353 12.12 20.03 12.20
C ALA A 353 12.19 18.51 11.92
N THR A 354 11.55 17.71 12.75
CA THR A 354 11.60 16.25 12.81
C THR A 354 10.44 15.59 12.09
N ALA A 355 10.38 15.77 10.76
CA ALA A 355 9.84 14.73 9.88
C ALA A 355 10.93 14.28 8.88
N ALA A 356 11.79 15.20 8.42
CA ALA A 356 12.84 14.87 7.45
C ALA A 356 14.11 14.25 8.06
N GLY A 357 14.41 14.51 9.34
CA GLY A 357 15.67 14.07 9.97
C GLY A 357 15.73 12.60 10.38
N ILE A 358 14.59 12.02 10.75
CA ILE A 358 14.45 10.64 11.23
C ILE A 358 13.68 9.78 10.20
N GLY A 359 12.69 10.36 9.50
CA GLY A 359 11.90 9.67 8.49
C GLY A 359 12.61 9.48 7.14
N GLY A 360 13.45 10.42 6.69
CA GLY A 360 14.00 10.35 5.32
C GLY A 360 14.94 9.16 5.07
N GLY A 361 15.72 8.74 6.07
CA GLY A 361 16.69 7.64 5.92
C GLY A 361 16.13 6.27 6.29
N VAL A 362 15.35 6.18 7.37
CA VAL A 362 14.80 4.91 7.86
C VAL A 362 13.57 4.50 7.07
N LEU A 363 12.68 5.45 6.77
CA LEU A 363 11.52 5.18 5.91
C LEU A 363 12.04 4.89 4.50
N GLY A 364 12.89 5.73 3.91
CA GLY A 364 13.43 5.52 2.56
C GLY A 364 14.11 4.16 2.35
N TYR A 365 14.80 3.63 3.36
CA TYR A 365 15.45 2.32 3.28
C TYR A 365 14.49 1.15 3.53
N ALA A 366 13.56 1.26 4.48
CA ALA A 366 12.49 0.27 4.65
C ALA A 366 11.63 0.17 3.38
N ILE A 367 11.37 1.32 2.75
CA ILE A 367 10.65 1.47 1.49
C ILE A 367 11.43 0.83 0.33
N ALA A 368 12.72 1.11 0.19
CA ALA A 368 13.54 0.50 -0.85
C ALA A 368 13.64 -1.04 -0.67
N ARG A 369 13.69 -1.51 0.57
CA ARG A 369 13.76 -2.94 0.89
C ARG A 369 12.45 -3.68 0.62
N VAL A 370 11.30 -3.01 0.85
CA VAL A 370 9.98 -3.53 0.49
C VAL A 370 9.79 -3.53 -1.03
N LEU A 371 10.20 -2.46 -1.73
CA LEU A 371 10.19 -2.40 -3.20
C LEU A 371 11.08 -3.47 -3.85
N ILE A 372 12.29 -3.71 -3.32
CA ILE A 372 13.18 -4.77 -3.82
C ILE A 372 12.58 -6.16 -3.56
N ARG A 373 11.92 -6.38 -2.43
CA ARG A 373 11.24 -7.66 -2.16
C ARG A 373 10.02 -7.88 -3.05
N LEU A 374 9.24 -6.84 -3.33
CA LEU A 374 8.07 -6.90 -4.21
C LEU A 374 8.43 -6.99 -5.71
N LEU A 375 9.63 -6.55 -6.12
CA LEU A 375 10.13 -6.69 -7.49
C LEU A 375 10.83 -8.03 -7.75
N LEU A 376 11.12 -8.79 -6.69
CA LEU A 376 11.80 -10.09 -6.75
C LEU A 376 10.91 -11.27 -6.33
N SER A 377 9.66 -11.00 -5.94
CA SER A 377 8.56 -11.97 -5.80
C SER A 377 7.63 -11.81 -6.99
#